data_AF-Q4A866-F1
#
_entry.id   AF-Q4A866-F1
#
_cell.length_a   1.000
_cell.length_b   1.000
_cell.length_c   1.000
_cell.angle_alpha   90.00
_cell.angle_beta   90.00
_cell.angle_gamma   90.00
#
_symmetry.space_group_name_H-M   'P 1'
#
loop_
_entity.id
_entity.type
_entity.pdbx_description
1 polymer ?
#
loop_
_entity_poly.entity_id
_entity_poly.type
_entity_poly.pdbx_seq_one_letter_code
_entity_poly.pdbx_strand_id
1 'polypeptide(L)'
;MPWQREREREREQGERALQLEFYNTYFLRVDKNLSIDQIQNNYTDGIINGNILEFKLNINNLNAVLIQTIKYLSRMRIKGIPVPKNILLISLNKNEVYIYNSNDFLEHIEKVYIGAASINNFDFHTDKKPKKLDLNFHANQEELISLLKEKQYTKINIDENCIVGWANKFFRENPGKTKQDFIGDNTGKTRTLGEIRDPNTFTKYINPYKKDSNVRFEYLMDQLNTKIQQKNLGAFYTPKPYVIKAYELLRAAISEVPEGNDYIILDRCAGTGNLEKWLTDEELSHVVVSTYEYYEYKVLVELLGDKVRHIIPPTEDYNTFQQGFVNGANALSEEYIKNETLRKYINNPKCSIIVFENPPYVEPTSMEQQKFKTAKESRESWKNYYVVQQIKEKNNLKASEFNELANYFILSAFEYYIRQSGDALIVFSPVKYFKWQNAVKRKIGGGFGFNRKHFHAGQDFVSCIWWKFEKEEFNQIEVEVFDIDTIADELIFINKVKIKKVYALLSQSIYKYKKADPQKVEPDLGLACDYNGLFTKKSGKSLRGIPRNLDDSNFIGYIQTTSFSLHFALKRFVTS
;
A
#
# COMPACT_ATOMS: atom_id res chain seq x y z
N MET A 1 18.01 -3.42 -36.35
CA MET A 1 19.32 -3.47 -37.05
C MET A 1 20.46 -3.25 -36.05
N PRO A 2 21.49 -4.11 -35.99
CA PRO A 2 22.61 -4.00 -35.04
C PRO A 2 23.35 -2.65 -35.10
N TRP A 3 23.51 -2.08 -36.30
CA TRP A 3 24.24 -0.83 -36.55
C TRP A 3 23.54 0.46 -36.05
N GLN A 4 22.21 0.44 -35.91
CA GLN A 4 21.47 1.55 -35.28
C GLN A 4 21.70 1.57 -33.76
N ARG A 5 21.71 0.39 -33.12
CA ARG A 5 22.02 0.26 -31.68
C ARG A 5 23.48 0.56 -31.35
N GLU A 6 24.39 0.42 -32.31
CA GLU A 6 25.80 0.73 -32.14
C GLU A 6 26.05 2.24 -32.17
N ARG A 7 25.47 2.95 -33.14
CA ARG A 7 25.49 4.42 -33.19
C ARG A 7 24.76 5.09 -32.03
N GLU A 8 23.65 4.50 -31.57
CA GLU A 8 22.98 4.96 -30.34
C GLU A 8 23.89 4.82 -29.11
N ARG A 9 24.61 3.69 -28.97
CA ARG A 9 25.56 3.47 -27.89
C ARG A 9 26.76 4.44 -27.94
N GLU A 10 27.31 4.70 -29.12
CA GLU A 10 28.39 5.68 -29.29
C GLU A 10 27.93 7.10 -28.94
N ARG A 11 26.70 7.47 -29.34
CA ARG A 11 26.10 8.77 -28.99
C ARG A 11 25.88 8.90 -27.48
N GLU A 12 25.35 7.85 -26.84
CA GLU A 12 25.14 7.80 -25.38
C GLU A 12 26.47 7.88 -24.61
N GLN A 13 27.52 7.20 -25.09
CA GLN A 13 28.86 7.28 -24.50
C GLN A 13 29.46 8.69 -24.62
N GLY A 14 29.33 9.32 -25.78
CA GLY A 14 29.80 10.70 -26.00
C GLY A 14 29.06 11.73 -25.15
N GLU A 15 27.74 11.61 -25.03
CA GLU A 15 26.93 12.48 -24.17
C GLU A 15 27.32 12.32 -22.69
N ARG A 16 27.49 11.09 -22.22
CA ARG A 16 27.89 10.81 -20.84
C ARG A 16 29.27 11.36 -20.50
N ALA A 17 30.23 11.29 -21.42
CA ALA A 17 31.56 11.86 -21.23
C ALA A 17 31.50 13.39 -21.05
N LEU A 18 30.74 14.08 -21.89
CA LEU A 18 30.56 15.53 -21.81
C LEU A 18 29.75 15.98 -20.58
N GLN A 19 28.77 15.18 -20.14
CA GLN A 19 28.07 15.42 -18.87
C GLN A 19 29.04 15.34 -17.68
N LEU A 20 29.91 14.32 -17.66
CA LEU A 20 30.93 14.18 -16.61
C LEU A 20 31.91 15.35 -16.61
N GLU A 21 32.32 15.83 -17.77
CA GLU A 21 33.17 17.02 -17.90
C GLU A 21 32.49 18.28 -17.33
N PHE A 22 31.22 18.50 -17.68
CA PHE A 22 30.42 19.60 -17.12
C PHE A 22 30.38 19.52 -15.60
N TYR A 23 30.09 18.33 -15.05
CA TYR A 23 30.07 18.09 -13.60
C TYR A 23 31.40 18.39 -12.93
N ASN A 24 32.50 17.84 -13.45
CA ASN A 24 33.83 18.07 -12.88
C ASN A 24 34.24 19.55 -12.93
N THR A 25 33.81 20.29 -13.96
CA THR A 25 34.13 21.71 -14.14
C THR A 25 33.40 22.59 -13.13
N TYR A 26 32.08 22.41 -12.98
CA TYR A 26 31.27 23.34 -12.19
C TYR A 26 31.06 22.87 -10.74
N PHE A 27 31.03 21.57 -10.45
CA PHE A 27 30.57 21.05 -9.15
C PHE A 27 31.53 21.33 -8.00
N LEU A 28 32.84 21.29 -8.26
CA LEU A 28 33.87 21.63 -7.27
C LEU A 28 33.65 23.04 -6.70
N ARG A 29 33.02 23.93 -7.47
CA ARG A 29 32.70 25.30 -7.05
C ARG A 29 31.31 25.45 -6.44
N VAL A 30 30.46 24.42 -6.51
CA VAL A 30 29.09 24.40 -5.94
C VAL A 30 29.09 23.70 -4.59
N ASP A 31 29.47 22.43 -4.54
CA ASP A 31 29.64 21.64 -3.32
C ASP A 31 30.59 20.46 -3.59
N LYS A 32 31.78 20.51 -2.98
CA LYS A 32 32.84 19.51 -3.15
C LYS A 32 32.50 18.12 -2.61
N ASN A 33 31.43 18.00 -1.81
CA ASN A 33 31.03 16.73 -1.20
C ASN A 33 29.96 16.00 -2.02
N LEU A 34 29.43 16.60 -3.10
CA LEU A 34 28.44 15.95 -3.95
C LEU A 34 29.10 14.89 -4.83
N SER A 35 28.55 13.67 -4.82
CA SER A 35 28.91 12.65 -5.80
C SER A 35 27.99 12.69 -7.02
N ILE A 36 28.47 12.20 -8.17
CA ILE A 36 27.67 12.11 -9.40
C ILE A 36 26.43 11.24 -9.18
N ASP A 37 26.55 10.13 -8.44
CA ASP A 37 25.42 9.25 -8.12
C ASP A 37 24.35 9.93 -7.26
N GLN A 38 24.74 10.90 -6.41
CA GLN A 38 23.78 11.69 -5.64
C GLN A 38 23.00 12.67 -6.52
N ILE A 39 23.57 13.07 -7.65
CA ILE A 39 23.01 14.07 -8.56
C ILE A 39 22.16 13.39 -9.63
N GLN A 40 22.67 12.33 -10.25
CA GLN A 40 21.98 11.47 -11.22
C GLN A 40 21.02 10.53 -10.51
N ASN A 41 19.89 11.08 -10.07
CA ASN A 41 18.84 10.31 -9.41
C ASN A 41 17.48 10.54 -10.07
N ASN A 42 16.49 9.73 -9.70
CA ASN A 42 15.10 9.86 -10.19
C ASN A 42 14.92 9.82 -11.71
N TYR A 43 15.84 9.17 -12.44
CA TYR A 43 15.87 9.12 -13.91
C TYR A 43 16.04 10.50 -14.56
N THR A 44 16.61 11.45 -13.83
CA THR A 44 16.98 12.78 -14.33
C THR A 44 18.48 12.80 -14.61
N ASP A 45 18.92 13.69 -15.50
CA ASP A 45 20.35 13.83 -15.76
C ASP A 45 21.07 14.47 -14.58
N GLY A 46 20.40 15.33 -13.80
CA GLY A 46 20.92 15.80 -12.52
C GLY A 46 19.96 16.66 -11.71
N ILE A 47 19.98 16.53 -10.38
CA ILE A 47 19.33 17.46 -9.45
C ILE A 47 20.35 17.97 -8.44
N ILE A 48 20.46 19.29 -8.32
CA ILE A 48 21.43 19.96 -7.45
C ILE A 48 20.74 21.12 -6.76
N ASN A 49 20.63 21.04 -5.42
CA ASN A 49 19.95 22.06 -4.63
C ASN A 49 18.55 22.35 -5.20
N GLY A 50 18.28 23.61 -5.56
CA GLY A 50 17.05 24.07 -6.19
C GLY A 50 17.02 24.01 -7.71
N ASN A 51 17.88 23.21 -8.34
CA ASN A 51 18.05 23.15 -9.79
C ASN A 51 17.89 21.72 -10.34
N ILE A 52 17.12 21.56 -11.42
CA ILE A 52 17.08 20.33 -12.22
C ILE A 52 17.82 20.58 -13.55
N LEU A 53 18.62 19.61 -13.97
CA LEU A 53 19.46 19.66 -15.16
C LEU A 53 18.98 18.60 -16.15
N GLU A 54 18.85 18.99 -17.42
CA GLU A 54 18.59 18.09 -18.55
C GLU A 54 19.59 18.39 -19.65
N PHE A 55 20.35 17.39 -20.07
CA PHE A 55 21.41 17.54 -21.04
C PHE A 55 20.97 17.01 -22.40
N LYS A 56 21.44 17.67 -23.46
CA LYS A 56 21.44 17.15 -24.83
C LYS A 56 22.75 17.54 -25.49
N LEU A 57 23.27 16.70 -26.38
CA LEU A 57 24.40 17.08 -27.24
C LEU A 57 24.12 18.41 -27.97
N ASN A 58 22.92 18.52 -28.55
CA ASN A 58 22.39 19.75 -29.13
C ASN A 58 20.89 19.85 -28.81
N ILE A 59 20.44 21.00 -28.31
CA ILE A 59 19.02 21.29 -28.16
C ILE A 59 18.49 21.90 -29.47
N ASN A 60 17.71 21.12 -30.22
CA ASN A 60 17.09 21.54 -31.48
C ASN A 60 15.63 21.97 -31.30
N ASN A 61 14.92 21.38 -30.33
CA ASN A 61 13.56 21.76 -29.95
C ASN A 61 13.53 21.97 -28.44
N LEU A 62 13.48 23.24 -28.03
CA LEU A 62 13.54 23.61 -26.63
C LEU A 62 12.29 23.19 -25.86
N ASN A 63 11.10 23.32 -26.48
CA ASN A 63 9.83 22.95 -25.85
C ASN A 63 9.75 21.45 -25.55
N ALA A 64 10.25 20.61 -26.47
CA ALA A 64 10.26 19.16 -26.28
C ALA A 64 11.15 18.72 -25.11
N VAL A 65 12.31 19.38 -24.93
CA VAL A 65 13.21 19.12 -23.79
C VAL A 65 12.59 19.67 -22.50
N LEU A 66 11.99 20.86 -22.56
CA LEU A 66 11.33 21.49 -21.41
C LEU A 66 10.19 20.62 -20.85
N ILE A 67 9.28 20.11 -21.70
CA ILE A 67 8.18 19.26 -21.23
C ILE A 67 8.67 17.93 -20.68
N GLN A 68 9.76 17.38 -21.23
CA GLN A 68 10.41 16.21 -20.65
C GLN A 68 10.86 16.49 -19.21
N THR A 69 11.49 17.64 -18.96
CA THR A 69 11.93 18.02 -17.62
C THR A 69 10.75 18.31 -16.69
N ILE A 70 9.68 18.94 -17.17
CA ILE A 70 8.43 19.15 -16.41
C ILE A 70 7.81 17.80 -15.98
N LYS A 71 7.85 16.77 -16.84
CA LYS A 71 7.40 15.42 -16.48
C LYS A 71 8.23 14.81 -15.35
N TYR A 72 9.54 15.10 -15.28
CA TYR A 72 10.35 14.71 -14.12
C TYR A 72 9.94 15.44 -12.84
N LEU A 73 9.71 16.76 -12.91
CA LEU A 73 9.24 17.55 -11.77
C LEU A 73 7.89 17.05 -11.23
N SER A 74 6.96 16.68 -12.12
CA SER A 74 5.69 16.03 -11.75
C SER A 74 5.91 14.74 -10.94
N ARG A 75 6.80 13.86 -11.42
CA ARG A 75 7.13 12.62 -10.71
C ARG A 75 7.80 12.87 -9.37
N MET A 76 8.65 13.89 -9.27
CA MET A 76 9.27 14.30 -8.01
C MET A 76 8.21 14.73 -7.01
N ARG A 77 7.29 15.61 -7.41
CA ARG A 77 6.13 16.03 -6.61
C ARG A 77 5.35 14.82 -6.08
N ILE A 78 4.98 13.87 -6.96
CA ILE A 78 4.22 12.66 -6.60
C ILE A 78 4.96 11.82 -5.54
N LYS A 79 6.29 11.72 -5.65
CA LYS A 79 7.14 10.99 -4.69
C LYS A 79 7.41 11.74 -3.39
N GLY A 80 6.85 12.94 -3.22
CA GLY A 80 7.15 13.81 -2.07
C GLY A 80 8.58 14.36 -2.09
N ILE A 81 9.16 14.56 -3.28
CA ILE A 81 10.47 15.17 -3.44
C ILE A 81 10.26 16.66 -3.78
N PRO A 82 10.93 17.60 -3.08
CA PRO A 82 10.83 19.02 -3.39
C PRO A 82 11.09 19.33 -4.87
N VAL A 83 10.27 20.21 -5.45
CA VAL A 83 10.38 20.63 -6.85
C VAL A 83 11.42 21.75 -6.98
N PRO A 84 12.57 21.54 -7.65
CA PRO A 84 13.54 22.58 -7.96
C PRO A 84 12.89 23.81 -8.59
N LYS A 85 13.29 25.02 -8.17
CA LYS A 85 12.81 26.28 -8.75
C LYS A 85 13.32 26.48 -10.19
N ASN A 86 14.57 26.10 -10.44
CA ASN A 86 15.22 26.38 -11.71
C ASN A 86 15.28 25.11 -12.56
N ILE A 87 14.85 25.23 -13.82
CA ILE A 87 15.00 24.21 -14.86
C ILE A 87 16.13 24.64 -15.78
N LEU A 88 17.20 23.86 -15.86
CA LEU A 88 18.39 24.15 -16.66
C LEU A 88 18.48 23.13 -17.79
N LEU A 89 18.24 23.59 -19.02
CA LEU A 89 18.37 22.77 -20.23
C LEU A 89 19.72 23.07 -20.88
N ILE A 90 20.59 22.09 -20.98
CA ILE A 90 22.01 22.27 -21.30
C ILE A 90 22.31 21.65 -22.68
N SER A 91 22.76 22.49 -23.61
CA SER A 91 23.21 22.09 -24.93
C SER A 91 24.74 21.97 -24.93
N LEU A 92 25.24 20.75 -24.73
CA LEU A 92 26.66 20.49 -24.47
C LEU A 92 27.58 21.01 -25.59
N ASN A 93 27.31 20.68 -26.86
CA ASN A 93 28.19 21.08 -27.96
C ASN A 93 28.12 22.58 -28.28
N LYS A 94 27.07 23.26 -27.83
CA LYS A 94 26.90 24.71 -28.03
C LYS A 94 27.44 25.53 -26.85
N ASN A 95 27.78 24.88 -25.72
CA ASN A 95 28.09 25.56 -24.46
C ASN A 95 26.98 26.54 -24.03
N GLU A 96 25.71 26.17 -24.22
CA GLU A 96 24.56 27.02 -23.90
C GLU A 96 23.68 26.41 -22.81
N VAL A 97 23.18 27.25 -21.90
CA VAL A 97 22.18 26.87 -20.89
C VAL A 97 20.94 27.73 -21.04
N TYR A 98 19.79 27.06 -21.12
CA TYR A 98 18.47 27.69 -21.14
C TYR A 98 17.81 27.49 -19.77
N ILE A 99 17.46 28.59 -19.12
CA ILE A 99 16.96 28.60 -17.74
C ILE A 99 15.49 29.01 -17.74
N TYR A 100 14.67 28.16 -17.14
CA TYR A 100 13.25 28.40 -16.90
C TYR A 100 12.95 28.37 -15.39
N ASN A 101 11.91 29.09 -14.98
CA ASN A 101 11.37 29.02 -13.63
C ASN A 101 10.23 28.00 -13.59
N SER A 102 10.34 26.97 -12.75
CA SER A 102 9.34 25.91 -12.67
C SER A 102 7.97 26.39 -12.15
N ASN A 103 7.91 27.52 -11.42
CA ASN A 103 6.64 28.15 -11.04
C ASN A 103 5.78 28.53 -12.27
N ASP A 104 6.41 28.91 -13.39
CA ASP A 104 5.68 29.25 -14.62
C ASP A 104 4.95 28.06 -15.24
N PHE A 105 5.26 26.84 -14.79
CA PHE A 105 4.74 25.58 -15.32
C PHE A 105 4.02 24.74 -14.27
N LEU A 106 3.61 25.34 -13.15
CA LEU A 106 3.00 24.62 -12.02
C LEU A 106 1.81 23.76 -12.47
N GLU A 107 0.94 24.27 -13.33
CA GLU A 107 -0.20 23.53 -13.87
C GLU A 107 0.20 22.28 -14.68
N HIS A 108 1.37 22.29 -15.32
CA HIS A 108 1.89 21.12 -16.01
C HIS A 108 2.63 20.17 -15.06
N ILE A 109 3.25 20.69 -14.00
CA ILE A 109 3.91 19.89 -12.95
C ILE A 109 2.87 19.13 -12.11
N GLU A 110 1.68 19.70 -11.90
CA GLU A 110 0.61 19.10 -11.10
C GLU A 110 -0.25 18.08 -11.87
N LYS A 111 0.12 17.75 -13.11
CA LYS A 111 -0.48 16.66 -13.91
C LYS A 111 0.23 15.33 -13.66
N VAL A 112 -0.51 14.22 -13.79
CA VAL A 112 0.06 12.87 -13.78
C VAL A 112 0.41 12.46 -15.22
N TYR A 113 1.65 11.99 -15.42
CA TYR A 113 2.11 11.48 -16.72
C TYR A 113 2.43 9.99 -16.63
N ILE A 114 1.83 9.21 -17.53
CA ILE A 114 2.02 7.77 -17.66
C ILE A 114 3.05 7.49 -18.75
N GLY A 115 3.91 6.49 -18.54
CA GLY A 115 4.98 6.14 -19.50
C GLY A 115 6.24 6.98 -19.36
N ALA A 116 7.23 6.77 -20.22
CA ALA A 116 8.54 7.45 -20.15
C ALA A 116 8.43 8.95 -20.45
N ALA A 117 9.25 9.77 -19.76
CA ALA A 117 9.18 11.22 -19.88
C ALA A 117 9.59 11.75 -21.27
N SER A 118 10.38 10.98 -22.01
CA SER A 118 10.88 11.29 -23.35
C SER A 118 9.85 11.06 -24.47
N ILE A 119 8.68 10.48 -24.17
CA ILE A 119 7.66 10.11 -25.17
C ILE A 119 6.57 11.19 -25.24
N ASN A 120 6.07 11.47 -26.45
CA ASN A 120 4.97 12.41 -26.74
C ASN A 120 5.24 13.82 -26.21
N ASN A 121 6.32 14.44 -26.68
CA ASN A 121 6.77 15.78 -26.25
C ASN A 121 6.62 16.85 -27.32
N PHE A 122 6.34 16.48 -28.58
CA PHE A 122 6.39 17.39 -29.72
C PHE A 122 5.24 18.41 -29.75
N ASP A 123 4.10 18.08 -29.14
CA ASP A 123 2.88 18.92 -29.16
C ASP A 123 2.87 19.99 -28.06
N PHE A 124 3.90 20.03 -27.19
CA PHE A 124 3.98 21.03 -26.13
C PHE A 124 4.53 22.35 -26.66
N HIS A 125 3.85 23.45 -26.33
CA HIS A 125 4.26 24.80 -26.65
C HIS A 125 4.08 25.74 -25.45
N THR A 126 4.99 26.71 -25.32
CA THR A 126 4.90 27.75 -24.30
C THR A 126 5.43 29.08 -24.85
N ASP A 127 4.81 30.19 -24.42
CA ASP A 127 5.26 31.55 -24.74
C ASP A 127 6.31 32.06 -23.75
N LYS A 128 6.60 31.29 -22.69
CA LYS A 128 7.61 31.64 -21.69
C LYS A 128 9.00 31.59 -22.33
N LYS A 129 9.73 32.70 -22.26
CA LYS A 129 11.09 32.80 -22.81
C LYS A 129 12.11 32.43 -21.73
N PRO A 130 13.07 31.54 -22.02
CA PRO A 130 14.14 31.22 -21.08
C PRO A 130 15.11 32.39 -20.95
N LYS A 131 15.80 32.46 -19.82
CA LYS A 131 17.09 33.15 -19.76
C LYS A 131 18.15 32.25 -20.42
N LYS A 132 19.00 32.82 -21.29
CA LYS A 132 20.06 32.08 -21.98
C LYS A 132 21.43 32.50 -21.44
N LEU A 133 22.27 31.52 -21.12
CA LEU A 133 23.68 31.71 -20.78
C LEU A 133 24.55 31.05 -21.85
N ASP A 134 25.56 31.78 -22.33
CA ASP A 134 26.62 31.26 -23.18
C ASP A 134 27.88 31.04 -22.33
N LEU A 135 28.21 29.78 -22.09
CA LEU A 135 29.29 29.36 -21.21
C LEU A 135 30.68 29.56 -21.80
N ASN A 136 30.80 30.10 -23.02
CA ASN A 136 32.10 30.56 -23.53
C ASN A 136 32.56 31.86 -22.83
N PHE A 137 31.66 32.54 -22.11
CA PHE A 137 31.98 33.75 -21.34
C PHE A 137 32.06 33.46 -19.84
N HIS A 138 33.17 33.86 -19.20
CA HIS A 138 33.38 33.66 -17.76
C HIS A 138 32.29 34.26 -16.87
N ALA A 139 31.72 35.42 -17.25
CA ALA A 139 30.62 36.02 -16.49
C ALA A 139 29.38 35.11 -16.43
N ASN A 140 29.06 34.43 -17.54
CA ASN A 140 27.94 33.49 -17.59
C ASN A 140 28.24 32.18 -16.83
N GLN A 141 29.51 31.74 -16.82
CA GLN A 141 29.95 30.62 -15.99
C GLN A 141 29.79 30.92 -14.49
N GLU A 142 30.19 32.12 -14.04
CA GLU A 142 29.97 32.54 -12.64
C GLU A 142 28.48 32.62 -12.30
N GLU A 143 27.66 33.11 -13.23
CA GLU A 143 26.22 33.15 -13.02
C GLU A 143 25.61 31.74 -12.89
N LEU A 144 26.00 30.81 -13.76
CA LEU A 144 25.60 29.41 -13.67
C LEU A 144 25.98 28.81 -12.31
N ILE A 145 27.21 29.05 -11.83
CA ILE A 145 27.66 28.57 -10.51
C ILE A 145 26.81 29.17 -9.39
N SER A 146 26.45 30.45 -9.49
CA SER A 146 25.56 31.11 -8.54
C SER A 146 24.18 30.45 -8.51
N LEU A 147 23.59 30.19 -9.68
CA LEU A 147 22.32 29.48 -9.83
C LEU A 147 22.36 28.07 -9.23
N LEU A 148 23.42 27.29 -9.54
CA LEU A 148 23.58 25.93 -9.02
C LEU A 148 23.71 25.87 -7.48
N LYS A 149 24.09 26.98 -6.84
CA LYS A 149 24.11 27.12 -5.36
C LYS A 149 22.76 27.46 -4.76
N GLU A 150 21.79 27.93 -5.55
CA GLU A 150 20.47 28.30 -5.05
C GLU A 150 19.72 27.10 -4.46
N LYS A 151 19.20 27.27 -3.24
CA LYS A 151 18.39 26.26 -2.52
C LYS A 151 16.93 26.69 -2.46
N GLN A 152 16.40 27.16 -3.60
CA GLN A 152 15.00 27.58 -3.73
C GLN A 152 14.18 26.52 -4.46
N TYR A 153 12.90 26.42 -4.09
CA TYR A 153 12.00 25.40 -4.56
C TYR A 153 10.66 26.01 -4.93
N THR A 154 9.98 25.38 -5.88
CA THR A 154 8.62 25.71 -6.27
C THR A 154 7.64 25.05 -5.31
N LYS A 155 6.72 25.86 -4.78
CA LYS A 155 5.66 25.35 -3.93
C LYS A 155 4.60 24.65 -4.78
N ILE A 156 4.19 23.47 -4.34
CA ILE A 156 3.12 22.70 -4.97
C ILE A 156 1.85 22.74 -4.13
N ASN A 157 0.72 22.47 -4.78
CA ASN A 157 -0.56 22.21 -4.15
C ASN A 157 -0.69 20.70 -3.89
N ILE A 158 -0.99 20.32 -2.65
CA ILE A 158 -1.23 18.92 -2.29
C ILE A 158 -2.56 18.45 -2.91
N ASP A 159 -2.50 17.30 -3.58
CA ASP A 159 -3.65 16.57 -4.08
C ASP A 159 -3.51 15.06 -3.80
N GLU A 160 -4.49 14.30 -4.27
CA GLU A 160 -4.56 12.84 -4.16
C GLU A 160 -3.40 12.11 -4.88
N ASN A 161 -2.77 12.72 -5.87
CA ASN A 161 -1.65 12.14 -6.61
C ASN A 161 -0.32 12.26 -5.88
N CYS A 162 -0.16 13.24 -4.98
CA CYS A 162 1.10 13.46 -4.27
C CYS A 162 1.05 13.29 -2.75
N ILE A 163 -0.13 13.33 -2.13
CA ILE A 163 -0.25 13.34 -0.66
C ILE A 163 0.48 12.20 0.03
N VAL A 164 0.44 10.98 -0.53
CA VAL A 164 1.13 9.81 0.04
C VAL A 164 2.65 9.97 0.00
N GLY A 165 3.20 10.53 -1.07
CA GLY A 165 4.64 10.83 -1.17
C GLY A 165 5.07 11.82 -0.09
N TRP A 166 4.29 12.89 0.10
CA TRP A 166 4.55 13.90 1.12
C TRP A 166 4.36 13.40 2.55
N ALA A 167 3.36 12.54 2.80
CA ALA A 167 3.18 11.87 4.09
C ALA A 167 4.41 11.01 4.45
N ASN A 168 4.89 10.22 3.48
CA ASN A 168 6.09 9.39 3.67
C ASN A 168 7.33 10.23 3.96
N LYS A 169 7.51 11.37 3.28
CA LYS A 169 8.58 12.33 3.59
C LYS A 169 8.41 12.90 5.00
N PHE A 170 7.20 13.31 5.38
CA PHE A 170 6.90 13.91 6.67
C PHE A 170 7.24 12.98 7.83
N PHE A 171 6.76 11.74 7.80
CA PHE A 171 7.05 10.76 8.87
C PHE A 171 8.51 10.35 8.94
N ARG A 172 9.23 10.36 7.80
CA ARG A 172 10.68 10.09 7.77
C ARG A 172 11.48 11.23 8.41
N GLU A 173 11.07 12.48 8.19
CA GLU A 173 11.78 13.67 8.67
C GLU A 173 11.33 14.09 10.08
N ASN A 174 10.18 13.61 10.54
CA ASN A 174 9.63 13.93 11.86
C ASN A 174 9.22 12.65 12.61
N PRO A 175 10.19 11.87 13.13
CA PRO A 175 9.89 10.67 13.91
C PRO A 175 8.95 10.95 15.08
N GLY A 176 7.97 10.08 15.30
CA GLY A 176 6.98 10.22 16.38
C GLY A 176 5.73 11.03 16.01
N LYS A 177 5.71 11.69 14.84
CA LYS A 177 4.52 12.36 14.32
C LYS A 177 3.49 11.36 13.76
N THR A 178 2.23 11.72 13.84
CA THR A 178 1.06 10.88 13.53
C THR A 178 0.27 11.40 12.31
N LYS A 179 -0.72 10.62 11.84
CA LYS A 179 -1.64 11.07 10.78
C LYS A 179 -2.25 12.43 11.09
N GLN A 180 -2.67 12.65 12.35
CA GLN A 180 -3.19 13.93 12.83
C GLN A 180 -2.23 15.10 12.60
N ASP A 181 -0.95 14.93 12.91
CA ASP A 181 0.05 15.97 12.71
C ASP A 181 0.28 16.30 11.23
N PHE A 182 0.03 15.35 10.32
CA PHE A 182 0.23 15.54 8.90
C PHE A 182 -1.00 16.14 8.20
N ILE A 183 -2.15 15.46 8.25
CA ILE A 183 -3.36 15.93 7.57
C ILE A 183 -4.12 16.93 8.43
N GLY A 184 -4.31 16.64 9.71
CA GLY A 184 -5.22 17.38 10.59
C GLY A 184 -6.66 17.41 10.06
N ASP A 185 -7.53 18.12 10.78
CA ASP A 185 -8.92 18.40 10.39
C ASP A 185 -9.34 19.73 11.05
N ASN A 186 -9.96 20.62 10.28
CA ASN A 186 -10.44 21.91 10.80
C ASN A 186 -11.93 21.88 11.15
N THR A 187 -12.58 20.74 10.96
CA THR A 187 -14.00 20.50 11.24
C THR A 187 -14.18 19.68 12.52
N GLY A 188 -15.42 19.56 13.01
CA GLY A 188 -15.70 18.73 14.18
C GLY A 188 -15.27 19.32 15.52
N LYS A 189 -15.15 18.43 16.52
CA LYS A 189 -14.77 18.72 17.90
C LYS A 189 -13.27 18.60 18.10
N THR A 190 -12.62 17.63 17.46
CA THR A 190 -11.15 17.53 17.43
C THR A 190 -10.60 18.35 16.27
N ARG A 191 -10.27 19.62 16.53
CA ARG A 191 -9.67 20.50 15.52
C ARG A 191 -8.17 20.53 15.67
N THR A 192 -7.45 20.18 14.62
CA THR A 192 -5.99 20.25 14.58
C THR A 192 -5.56 20.65 13.19
N LEU A 193 -4.74 21.69 13.09
CA LEU A 193 -4.10 22.06 11.84
C LEU A 193 -2.89 21.15 11.64
N GLY A 194 -2.98 20.26 10.67
CA GLY A 194 -1.85 19.41 10.26
C GLY A 194 -0.90 20.16 9.33
N GLU A 195 0.28 19.57 9.10
CA GLU A 195 1.34 20.07 8.22
C GLU A 195 0.84 20.48 6.84
N ILE A 196 -0.13 19.78 6.24
CA ILE A 196 -0.64 20.18 4.91
C ILE A 196 -1.48 21.46 4.95
N ARG A 197 -2.09 21.80 6.10
CA ARG A 197 -2.97 22.96 6.29
C ARG A 197 -2.21 24.17 6.82
N ASP A 198 -1.26 23.96 7.72
CA ASP A 198 -0.38 24.99 8.24
C ASP A 198 1.09 24.51 8.18
N PRO A 199 1.74 24.61 7.01
CA PRO A 199 3.05 24.02 6.78
C PRO A 199 4.14 24.69 7.61
N ASN A 200 4.75 23.92 8.52
CA ASN A 200 5.88 24.35 9.35
C ASN A 200 7.19 23.68 8.89
N THR A 201 7.15 22.38 8.64
CA THR A 201 8.33 21.64 8.13
C THR A 201 8.48 21.85 6.61
N PHE A 202 7.38 21.94 5.89
CA PHE A 202 7.30 22.04 4.44
C PHE A 202 6.89 23.42 3.95
N THR A 203 7.07 24.48 4.77
CA THR A 203 6.77 25.88 4.41
C THR A 203 7.41 26.30 3.08
N LYS A 204 8.56 25.73 2.72
CA LYS A 204 9.29 26.02 1.47
C LYS A 204 8.80 25.21 0.26
N TYR A 205 7.98 24.18 0.47
CA TYR A 205 7.69 23.16 -0.54
C TYR A 205 6.23 23.04 -0.91
N ILE A 206 5.32 23.36 0.00
CA ILE A 206 3.88 23.20 -0.24
C ILE A 206 3.12 24.49 0.06
N ASN A 207 2.05 24.71 -0.69
CA ASN A 207 1.02 25.68 -0.35
C ASN A 207 0.04 25.05 0.67
N PRO A 208 -0.47 25.82 1.63
CA PRO A 208 -1.55 25.38 2.52
C PRO A 208 -2.73 24.77 1.77
N TYR A 209 -3.13 23.57 2.16
CA TYR A 209 -4.36 22.92 1.71
C TYR A 209 -5.56 23.61 2.35
N LYS A 210 -6.38 24.28 1.52
CA LYS A 210 -7.44 25.19 1.97
C LYS A 210 -8.83 24.57 2.09
N LYS A 211 -8.99 23.27 1.80
CA LYS A 211 -10.30 22.62 1.95
C LYS A 211 -10.50 22.24 3.42
N ASP A 212 -11.75 22.33 3.85
CA ASP A 212 -12.11 22.11 5.25
C ASP A 212 -11.91 20.64 5.64
N SER A 213 -12.48 19.72 4.85
CA SER A 213 -12.42 18.28 5.12
C SER A 213 -11.32 17.55 4.35
N ASN A 214 -11.15 16.26 4.68
CA ASN A 214 -10.20 15.36 4.05
C ASN A 214 -10.85 14.38 3.05
N VAL A 215 -12.13 14.57 2.69
CA VAL A 215 -12.89 13.65 1.82
C VAL A 215 -12.21 13.40 0.46
N ARG A 216 -11.47 14.40 -0.05
CA ARG A 216 -10.69 14.27 -1.29
C ARG A 216 -9.66 13.13 -1.25
N PHE A 217 -9.24 12.72 -0.05
CA PHE A 217 -8.25 11.66 0.16
C PHE A 217 -8.89 10.35 0.66
N GLU A 218 -10.21 10.19 0.52
CA GLU A 218 -11.01 9.05 1.01
C GLU A 218 -10.40 7.67 0.71
N TYR A 219 -9.84 7.50 -0.49
CA TYR A 219 -9.31 6.23 -0.94
C TYR A 219 -7.88 5.99 -0.46
N LEU A 220 -7.19 7.02 0.04
CA LEU A 220 -5.78 6.98 0.46
C LEU A 220 -5.61 6.98 1.97
N MET A 221 -6.70 7.08 2.75
CA MET A 221 -6.64 7.24 4.21
C MET A 221 -5.83 6.14 4.92
N ASP A 222 -5.88 4.92 4.40
CA ASP A 222 -5.11 3.78 4.89
C ASP A 222 -3.59 4.00 4.72
N GLN A 223 -3.19 4.72 3.67
CA GLN A 223 -1.79 5.02 3.34
C GLN A 223 -1.23 6.28 4.03
N LEU A 224 -2.06 7.07 4.73
CA LEU A 224 -1.65 8.32 5.39
C LEU A 224 -1.18 8.13 6.84
N ASN A 225 -0.89 6.90 7.23
CA ASN A 225 -0.27 6.55 8.52
C ASN A 225 1.24 6.33 8.38
N THR A 226 1.96 6.30 9.51
CA THR A 226 3.35 5.80 9.49
C THR A 226 3.39 4.35 8.99
N LYS A 227 4.48 3.92 8.34
CA LYS A 227 4.63 2.54 7.85
C LYS A 227 4.37 1.48 8.94
N ILE A 228 4.81 1.74 10.17
CA ILE A 228 4.59 0.84 11.31
C ILE A 228 3.10 0.79 11.65
N GLN A 229 2.42 1.95 11.72
CA GLN A 229 1.01 2.02 12.02
C GLN A 229 0.14 1.40 10.91
N GLN A 230 0.48 1.59 9.63
CA GLN A 230 -0.15 0.89 8.51
C GLN A 230 -0.10 -0.64 8.69
N LYS A 231 1.07 -1.18 9.09
CA LYS A 231 1.24 -2.61 9.35
C LYS A 231 0.51 -3.10 10.60
N ASN A 232 0.42 -2.27 11.63
CA ASN A 232 -0.29 -2.61 12.88
C ASN A 232 -1.80 -2.61 12.70
N LEU A 233 -2.32 -1.65 11.91
CA LEU A 233 -3.73 -1.59 11.55
C LEU A 233 -4.09 -2.73 10.60
N GLY A 234 -3.25 -2.99 9.60
CA GLY A 234 -3.56 -3.97 8.55
C GLY A 234 -4.82 -3.63 7.76
N ALA A 235 -5.26 -2.37 7.80
CA ALA A 235 -6.40 -1.88 7.02
C ALA A 235 -5.97 -1.68 5.57
N PHE A 236 -6.85 -2.03 4.65
CA PHE A 236 -6.59 -1.94 3.22
C PHE A 236 -7.84 -1.43 2.50
N TYR A 237 -7.62 -0.50 1.59
CA TYR A 237 -8.62 -0.05 0.64
C TYR A 237 -9.26 -1.20 -0.15
N THR A 238 -10.58 -1.18 -0.37
CA THR A 238 -11.28 -2.13 -1.25
C THR A 238 -11.62 -1.43 -2.58
N PRO A 239 -11.06 -1.86 -3.73
CA PRO A 239 -11.23 -1.16 -5.00
C PRO A 239 -12.62 -1.36 -5.61
N LYS A 240 -13.14 -0.29 -6.24
CA LYS A 240 -14.50 -0.23 -6.80
C LYS A 240 -14.88 -1.44 -7.64
N PRO A 241 -14.09 -1.90 -8.64
CA PRO A 241 -14.51 -3.04 -9.45
C PRO A 241 -14.76 -4.30 -8.59
N TYR A 242 -13.89 -4.58 -7.61
CA TYR A 242 -14.06 -5.72 -6.70
C TYR A 242 -15.25 -5.56 -5.75
N VAL A 243 -15.53 -4.34 -5.29
CA VAL A 243 -16.73 -4.05 -4.48
C VAL A 243 -18.00 -4.36 -5.28
N ILE A 244 -18.11 -3.83 -6.50
CA ILE A 244 -19.27 -4.08 -7.37
C ILE A 244 -19.46 -5.58 -7.63
N LYS A 245 -18.37 -6.33 -7.81
CA LYS A 245 -18.46 -7.79 -7.98
C LYS A 245 -18.92 -8.50 -6.71
N ALA A 246 -18.45 -8.06 -5.54
CA ALA A 246 -18.87 -8.63 -4.26
C ALA A 246 -20.36 -8.36 -3.94
N TYR A 247 -20.95 -7.30 -4.49
CA TYR A 247 -22.40 -7.05 -4.36
C TYR A 247 -23.26 -8.16 -4.94
N GLU A 248 -22.76 -8.97 -5.88
CA GLU A 248 -23.49 -10.16 -6.35
C GLU A 248 -23.72 -11.16 -5.21
N LEU A 249 -22.72 -11.36 -4.34
CA LEU A 249 -22.87 -12.22 -3.15
C LEU A 249 -23.79 -11.57 -2.12
N LEU A 250 -23.67 -10.25 -1.92
CA LEU A 250 -24.50 -9.52 -0.98
C LEU A 250 -25.98 -9.59 -1.37
N ARG A 251 -26.31 -9.30 -2.63
CA ARG A 251 -27.68 -9.35 -3.14
C ARG A 251 -28.24 -10.76 -3.13
N ALA A 252 -27.41 -11.79 -3.36
CA ALA A 252 -27.81 -13.17 -3.20
C ALA A 252 -28.08 -13.55 -1.73
N ALA A 253 -27.36 -12.96 -0.77
CA ALA A 253 -27.66 -13.14 0.65
C ALA A 253 -28.94 -12.38 1.06
N ILE A 254 -29.16 -11.18 0.54
CA ILE A 254 -30.39 -10.39 0.76
C ILE A 254 -31.61 -11.14 0.22
N SER A 255 -31.52 -11.77 -0.95
CA SER A 255 -32.64 -12.54 -1.52
C SER A 255 -32.96 -13.83 -0.74
N GLU A 256 -32.08 -14.26 0.17
CA GLU A 256 -32.32 -15.39 1.09
C GLU A 256 -32.84 -14.93 2.47
N VAL A 257 -33.02 -13.62 2.68
CA VAL A 257 -33.70 -13.12 3.88
C VAL A 257 -35.15 -13.66 3.87
N PRO A 258 -35.62 -14.29 4.97
CA PRO A 258 -36.97 -14.82 5.02
C PRO A 258 -38.03 -13.74 4.77
N GLU A 259 -39.08 -14.10 4.01
CA GLU A 259 -40.16 -13.17 3.68
C GLU A 259 -40.79 -12.57 4.95
N GLY A 260 -40.95 -11.24 4.96
CA GLY A 260 -41.48 -10.49 6.11
C GLY A 260 -40.46 -10.19 7.22
N ASN A 261 -39.22 -10.64 7.10
CA ASN A 261 -38.13 -10.19 7.98
C ASN A 261 -37.48 -8.90 7.47
N ASP A 262 -37.02 -8.07 8.40
CA ASP A 262 -36.06 -7.00 8.12
C ASP A 262 -34.64 -7.59 8.01
N TYR A 263 -33.68 -6.80 7.54
CA TYR A 263 -32.27 -7.16 7.57
C TYR A 263 -31.38 -5.95 7.85
N ILE A 264 -30.17 -6.20 8.32
CA ILE A 264 -29.08 -5.22 8.29
C ILE A 264 -27.87 -5.77 7.56
N ILE A 265 -27.13 -4.86 6.94
CA ILE A 265 -25.79 -5.10 6.38
C ILE A 265 -24.78 -4.48 7.36
N LEU A 266 -23.94 -5.29 7.98
CA LEU A 266 -23.02 -4.85 9.03
C LEU A 266 -21.56 -4.90 8.53
N ASP A 267 -20.90 -3.74 8.46
CA ASP A 267 -19.44 -3.65 8.36
C ASP A 267 -18.86 -3.06 9.66
N ARG A 268 -18.06 -3.86 10.35
CA ARG A 268 -17.45 -3.50 11.65
C ARG A 268 -16.12 -2.77 11.49
N CYS A 269 -15.62 -2.64 10.27
CA CYS A 269 -14.31 -2.11 9.90
C CYS A 269 -14.34 -1.38 8.55
N ALA A 270 -15.36 -0.54 8.34
CA ALA A 270 -15.68 0.08 7.05
C ALA A 270 -14.59 1.02 6.49
N GLY A 271 -13.62 1.44 7.31
CA GLY A 271 -12.64 2.45 6.92
C GLY A 271 -13.36 3.76 6.57
N THR A 272 -13.22 4.21 5.32
CA THR A 272 -13.93 5.37 4.76
C THR A 272 -15.29 5.03 4.12
N GLY A 273 -15.74 3.78 4.20
CA GLY A 273 -17.05 3.35 3.66
C GLY A 273 -17.01 2.89 2.21
N ASN A 274 -15.82 2.50 1.73
CA ASN A 274 -15.61 2.22 0.32
C ASN A 274 -16.32 0.93 -0.13
N LEU A 275 -16.58 0.00 0.78
CA LEU A 275 -17.31 -1.23 0.49
C LEU A 275 -18.81 -0.96 0.29
N GLU A 276 -19.36 0.07 0.91
CA GLU A 276 -20.79 0.42 0.90
C GLU A 276 -21.13 1.48 -0.14
N LYS A 277 -20.14 2.29 -0.53
CA LYS A 277 -20.30 3.55 -1.27
C LYS A 277 -21.18 3.49 -2.53
N TRP A 278 -21.27 2.35 -3.19
CA TRP A 278 -22.00 2.18 -4.45
C TRP A 278 -23.24 1.30 -4.34
N LEU A 279 -23.68 0.97 -3.12
CA LEU A 279 -24.99 0.39 -2.87
C LEU A 279 -26.10 1.37 -3.26
N THR A 280 -27.29 0.84 -3.53
CA THR A 280 -28.49 1.65 -3.75
C THR A 280 -28.95 2.33 -2.46
N ASP A 281 -29.77 3.38 -2.56
CA ASP A 281 -30.32 4.07 -1.39
C ASP A 281 -31.15 3.13 -0.49
N GLU A 282 -31.84 2.15 -1.09
CA GLU A 282 -32.54 1.10 -0.34
C GLU A 282 -31.54 0.25 0.44
N GLU A 283 -30.57 -0.38 -0.23
CA GLU A 283 -29.52 -1.18 0.42
C GLU A 283 -28.80 -0.38 1.52
N LEU A 284 -28.42 0.88 1.26
CA LEU A 284 -27.77 1.76 2.24
C LEU A 284 -28.64 2.01 3.48
N SER A 285 -29.95 2.14 3.33
CA SER A 285 -30.87 2.31 4.46
C SER A 285 -30.92 1.08 5.40
N HIS A 286 -30.32 -0.05 5.00
CA HIS A 286 -30.10 -1.25 5.82
C HIS A 286 -28.68 -1.37 6.38
N VAL A 287 -27.76 -0.47 6.03
CA VAL A 287 -26.33 -0.54 6.39
C VAL A 287 -26.05 0.00 7.79
N VAL A 288 -25.24 -0.72 8.55
CA VAL A 288 -24.63 -0.29 9.81
C VAL A 288 -23.12 -0.38 9.68
N VAL A 289 -22.44 0.75 9.86
CA VAL A 289 -20.98 0.85 9.70
C VAL A 289 -20.28 1.31 10.96
N SER A 290 -19.06 0.82 11.16
CA SER A 290 -18.12 1.29 12.18
C SER A 290 -16.72 1.35 11.60
N THR A 291 -15.92 2.30 12.06
CA THR A 291 -14.49 2.36 11.74
C THR A 291 -13.68 2.76 12.96
N TYR A 292 -12.51 2.15 13.09
CA TYR A 292 -11.68 2.28 14.29
C TYR A 292 -10.78 3.51 14.26
N GLU A 293 -10.40 4.02 13.07
CA GLU A 293 -9.50 5.16 12.91
C GLU A 293 -10.29 6.46 12.78
N TYR A 294 -9.89 7.50 13.51
CA TYR A 294 -10.70 8.70 13.66
C TYR A 294 -10.81 9.55 12.38
N TYR A 295 -9.74 9.70 11.61
CA TYR A 295 -9.82 10.49 10.37
C TYR A 295 -10.59 9.74 9.28
N GLU A 296 -10.55 8.41 9.29
CA GLU A 296 -11.44 7.58 8.47
C GLU A 296 -12.91 7.76 8.88
N TYR A 297 -13.22 7.80 10.17
CA TYR A 297 -14.58 8.08 10.68
C TYR A 297 -15.11 9.42 10.20
N LYS A 298 -14.30 10.48 10.23
CA LYS A 298 -14.69 11.80 9.75
C LYS A 298 -15.10 11.78 8.28
N VAL A 299 -14.31 11.08 7.44
CA VAL A 299 -14.61 10.90 6.01
C VAL A 299 -15.83 10.02 5.81
N LEU A 300 -15.96 8.92 6.55
CA LEU A 300 -17.10 8.01 6.49
C LEU A 300 -18.42 8.75 6.77
N VAL A 301 -18.46 9.56 7.84
CA VAL A 301 -19.64 10.35 8.20
C VAL A 301 -20.00 11.36 7.11
N GLU A 302 -19.02 12.02 6.51
CA GLU A 302 -19.25 12.98 5.42
C GLU A 302 -19.79 12.31 4.14
N LEU A 303 -19.37 11.07 3.85
CA LEU A 303 -19.77 10.35 2.63
C LEU A 303 -21.12 9.64 2.74
N LEU A 304 -21.38 9.04 3.90
CA LEU A 304 -22.44 8.05 4.09
C LEU A 304 -23.39 8.37 5.26
N GLY A 305 -23.09 9.37 6.09
CA GLY A 305 -23.79 9.61 7.36
C GLY A 305 -25.30 9.86 7.25
N ASP A 306 -25.76 10.43 6.14
CA ASP A 306 -27.18 10.67 5.86
C ASP A 306 -27.89 9.52 5.11
N LYS A 307 -27.13 8.51 4.66
CA LYS A 307 -27.62 7.41 3.82
C LYS A 307 -27.75 6.09 4.59
N VAL A 308 -26.82 5.84 5.51
CA VAL A 308 -26.77 4.57 6.24
C VAL A 308 -27.75 4.55 7.40
N ARG A 309 -28.17 3.36 7.80
CA ARG A 309 -29.06 3.16 8.96
C ARG A 309 -28.42 3.65 10.25
N HIS A 310 -27.16 3.28 10.48
CA HIS A 310 -26.39 3.68 11.67
C HIS A 310 -24.90 3.81 11.36
N ILE A 311 -24.26 4.79 11.99
CA ILE A 311 -22.80 4.83 12.19
C ILE A 311 -22.53 4.60 13.67
N ILE A 312 -21.50 3.82 13.99
CA ILE A 312 -21.05 3.60 15.37
C ILE A 312 -19.68 4.26 15.57
N PRO A 313 -19.56 5.24 16.49
CA PRO A 313 -20.64 5.93 17.22
C PRO A 313 -21.43 6.89 16.31
N PRO A 314 -22.69 7.23 16.66
CA PRO A 314 -23.60 7.98 15.78
C PRO A 314 -23.22 9.44 15.59
N THR A 315 -22.54 10.04 16.56
CA THR A 315 -22.13 11.46 16.52
C THR A 315 -20.78 11.64 17.16
N GLU A 316 -20.05 12.66 16.70
CA GLU A 316 -18.79 13.08 17.31
C GLU A 316 -19.04 13.88 18.60
N ASP A 317 -18.44 13.42 19.69
CA ASP A 317 -18.35 14.11 20.98
C ASP A 317 -16.88 14.25 21.46
N TYR A 318 -16.69 14.84 22.65
CA TYR A 318 -15.35 15.05 23.22
C TYR A 318 -14.60 13.76 23.59
N ASN A 319 -15.31 12.64 23.77
CA ASN A 319 -14.74 11.34 24.13
C ASN A 319 -14.58 10.42 22.91
N THR A 320 -15.08 10.83 21.75
CA THR A 320 -15.03 10.06 20.51
C THR A 320 -13.59 9.87 20.04
N PHE A 321 -12.74 10.90 20.17
CA PHE A 321 -11.33 10.80 19.80
C PHE A 321 -10.47 10.28 20.96
N GLN A 322 -9.73 9.18 20.72
CA GLN A 322 -8.76 8.64 21.65
C GLN A 322 -7.47 8.24 20.92
N GLN A 323 -6.46 9.12 20.95
CA GLN A 323 -5.12 8.85 20.39
C GLN A 323 -5.13 8.40 18.91
N GLY A 324 -5.98 9.01 18.08
CA GLY A 324 -6.14 8.64 16.66
C GLY A 324 -7.20 7.58 16.40
N PHE A 325 -7.80 7.02 17.44
CA PHE A 325 -8.87 6.03 17.32
C PHE A 325 -10.22 6.59 17.74
N VAL A 326 -11.26 5.89 17.33
CA VAL A 326 -12.64 6.16 17.72
C VAL A 326 -13.00 5.31 18.93
N ASN A 327 -13.33 5.96 20.04
CA ASN A 327 -13.78 5.28 21.25
C ASN A 327 -15.10 4.53 20.99
N GLY A 328 -15.25 3.32 21.55
CA GLY A 328 -16.41 2.46 21.34
C GLY A 328 -16.53 1.81 19.95
N ALA A 329 -15.63 2.10 18.99
CA ALA A 329 -15.69 1.56 17.62
C ALA A 329 -14.78 0.34 17.37
N ASN A 330 -14.09 -0.15 18.40
CA ASN A 330 -13.26 -1.36 18.29
C ASN A 330 -14.15 -2.61 18.23
N ALA A 331 -14.31 -3.18 17.03
CA ALA A 331 -15.12 -4.38 16.77
C ALA A 331 -14.79 -5.61 17.65
N LEU A 332 -13.58 -5.66 18.24
CA LEU A 332 -13.11 -6.76 19.08
C LEU A 332 -13.20 -6.46 20.58
N SER A 333 -13.69 -5.29 20.96
CA SER A 333 -13.91 -4.89 22.35
C SER A 333 -15.23 -5.43 22.92
N GLU A 334 -15.32 -5.51 24.24
CA GLU A 334 -16.56 -5.92 24.91
C GLU A 334 -17.68 -4.90 24.71
N GLU A 335 -17.33 -3.61 24.77
CA GLU A 335 -18.25 -2.48 24.55
C GLU A 335 -18.94 -2.58 23.19
N TYR A 336 -18.20 -2.85 22.12
CA TYR A 336 -18.76 -2.99 20.78
C TYR A 336 -19.71 -4.20 20.68
N ILE A 337 -19.33 -5.36 21.23
CA ILE A 337 -20.19 -6.55 21.25
C ILE A 337 -21.48 -6.31 22.06
N LYS A 338 -21.42 -5.45 23.08
CA LYS A 338 -22.57 -5.08 23.91
C LYS A 338 -23.29 -3.83 23.43
N ASN A 339 -22.94 -3.27 22.27
CA ASN A 339 -23.52 -2.04 21.75
C ASN A 339 -25.05 -2.14 21.64
N GLU A 340 -25.76 -1.23 22.31
CA GLU A 340 -27.22 -1.29 22.43
C GLU A 340 -27.93 -1.14 21.08
N THR A 341 -27.39 -0.32 20.17
CA THR A 341 -27.95 -0.13 18.83
C THR A 341 -27.90 -1.43 18.04
N LEU A 342 -26.75 -2.11 18.01
CA LEU A 342 -26.62 -3.41 17.35
C LEU A 342 -27.49 -4.49 18.00
N ARG A 343 -27.55 -4.50 19.34
CA ARG A 343 -28.35 -5.48 20.10
C ARG A 343 -29.83 -5.46 19.76
N LYS A 344 -30.40 -4.32 19.36
CA LYS A 344 -31.81 -4.24 18.92
C LYS A 344 -32.08 -5.14 17.71
N TYR A 345 -31.15 -5.22 16.76
CA TYR A 345 -31.25 -6.08 15.58
C TYR A 345 -30.85 -7.53 15.91
N ILE A 346 -29.73 -7.70 16.63
CA ILE A 346 -29.18 -9.02 17.03
C ILE A 346 -30.09 -9.77 18.01
N ASN A 347 -30.98 -9.11 18.74
CA ASN A 347 -31.94 -9.79 19.61
C ASN A 347 -33.31 -9.98 18.93
N ASN A 348 -33.52 -9.43 17.72
CA ASN A 348 -34.75 -9.59 16.97
C ASN A 348 -34.65 -10.84 16.06
N PRO A 349 -35.50 -11.88 16.28
CA PRO A 349 -35.51 -13.07 15.42
C PRO A 349 -36.12 -12.81 14.03
N LYS A 350 -36.85 -11.69 13.85
CA LYS A 350 -37.38 -11.23 12.55
C LYS A 350 -36.44 -10.24 11.85
N CYS A 351 -35.18 -10.20 12.25
CA CYS A 351 -34.14 -9.42 11.59
C CYS A 351 -32.98 -10.35 11.23
N SER A 352 -32.66 -10.45 9.94
CA SER A 352 -31.44 -11.11 9.48
C SER A 352 -30.23 -10.20 9.60
N ILE A 353 -29.06 -10.76 9.91
CA ILE A 353 -27.77 -10.05 9.97
C ILE A 353 -26.88 -10.55 8.85
N ILE A 354 -26.54 -9.66 7.93
CA ILE A 354 -25.55 -9.93 6.88
C ILE A 354 -24.30 -9.16 7.24
N VAL A 355 -23.31 -9.84 7.81
CA VAL A 355 -21.99 -9.25 8.05
C VAL A 355 -21.25 -9.20 6.71
N PHE A 356 -20.95 -8.00 6.21
CA PHE A 356 -20.27 -7.79 4.94
C PHE A 356 -19.08 -6.87 5.18
N GLU A 357 -17.87 -7.41 5.12
CA GLU A 357 -16.69 -6.68 5.60
C GLU A 357 -15.38 -7.10 4.91
N ASN A 358 -14.42 -6.18 4.91
CA ASN A 358 -13.01 -6.41 4.57
C ASN A 358 -12.13 -6.21 5.81
N PRO A 359 -12.01 -7.21 6.71
CA PRO A 359 -11.30 -7.07 7.97
C PRO A 359 -9.80 -6.86 7.78
N PRO A 360 -9.12 -6.27 8.78
CA PRO A 360 -7.70 -6.01 8.70
C PRO A 360 -6.83 -7.27 8.63
N TYR A 361 -5.81 -7.26 7.75
CA TYR A 361 -4.79 -8.31 7.63
C TYR A 361 -3.47 -7.86 8.23
N VAL A 362 -3.32 -8.04 9.54
CA VAL A 362 -2.05 -7.73 10.23
C VAL A 362 -1.03 -8.81 9.91
N GLU A 363 0.14 -8.40 9.40
CA GLU A 363 1.32 -9.25 9.19
C GLU A 363 2.40 -8.92 10.23
N PRO A 364 2.33 -9.48 11.45
CA PRO A 364 3.14 -9.08 12.60
C PRO A 364 4.63 -9.52 12.55
N THR A 365 5.08 -10.02 11.40
CA THR A 365 6.46 -10.45 11.12
C THR A 365 7.04 -9.73 9.91
N SER A 366 6.40 -8.67 9.41
CA SER A 366 6.84 -7.97 8.21
C SER A 366 8.30 -7.51 8.31
N MET A 367 9.01 -7.43 7.18
CA MET A 367 10.42 -7.02 7.16
C MET A 367 10.63 -5.64 7.82
N GLU A 368 9.67 -4.74 7.70
CA GLU A 368 9.72 -3.41 8.33
C GLU A 368 9.65 -3.51 9.86
N GLN A 369 8.74 -4.31 10.42
CA GLN A 369 8.68 -4.55 11.87
C GLN A 369 9.93 -5.25 12.42
N GLN A 370 10.60 -6.08 11.61
CA GLN A 370 11.88 -6.66 11.99
C GLN A 370 13.00 -5.61 12.00
N LYS A 371 13.04 -4.70 11.01
CA LYS A 371 13.99 -3.58 10.97
C LYS A 371 13.85 -2.65 12.17
N PHE A 372 12.62 -2.33 12.57
CA PHE A 372 12.33 -1.44 13.70
C PHE A 372 12.23 -2.16 15.05
N LYS A 373 12.39 -3.49 15.11
CA LYS A 373 12.24 -4.31 16.32
C LYS A 373 10.86 -4.22 17.01
N THR A 374 9.82 -3.77 16.32
CA THR A 374 8.45 -3.56 16.86
C THR A 374 7.51 -4.77 16.65
N ALA A 375 8.02 -5.87 16.10
CA ALA A 375 7.22 -7.05 15.78
C ALA A 375 6.48 -7.67 17.00
N LYS A 376 7.05 -7.55 18.21
CA LYS A 376 6.42 -8.06 19.44
C LYS A 376 5.25 -7.17 19.88
N GLU A 377 5.48 -5.87 19.96
CA GLU A 377 4.47 -4.86 20.33
C GLU A 377 3.28 -4.88 19.37
N SER A 378 3.55 -4.98 18.07
CA SER A 378 2.51 -5.14 17.05
C SER A 378 1.62 -6.36 17.31
N ARG A 379 2.21 -7.52 17.66
CA ARG A 379 1.45 -8.74 18.00
C ARG A 379 0.63 -8.59 19.26
N GLU A 380 1.17 -7.90 20.25
CA GLU A 380 0.56 -7.79 21.58
C GLU A 380 -0.57 -6.75 21.59
N SER A 381 -0.54 -5.78 20.67
CA SER A 381 -1.50 -4.66 20.60
C SER A 381 -2.98 -5.07 20.63
N TRP A 382 -3.35 -6.15 19.95
CA TRP A 382 -4.75 -6.62 19.85
C TRP A 382 -5.00 -7.92 20.62
N LYS A 383 -3.96 -8.59 21.14
CA LYS A 383 -4.10 -9.92 21.77
C LYS A 383 -4.94 -9.91 23.03
N ASN A 384 -5.04 -8.77 23.70
CA ASN A 384 -5.76 -8.60 24.96
C ASN A 384 -7.21 -8.12 24.76
N TYR A 385 -7.65 -7.92 23.52
CA TYR A 385 -9.03 -7.55 23.26
C TYR A 385 -10.00 -8.66 23.69
N TYR A 386 -11.18 -8.24 24.15
CA TYR A 386 -12.20 -9.11 24.73
C TYR A 386 -12.53 -10.30 23.83
N VAL A 387 -12.87 -10.05 22.56
CA VAL A 387 -13.21 -11.09 21.58
C VAL A 387 -12.08 -12.09 21.39
N VAL A 388 -10.83 -11.61 21.40
CA VAL A 388 -9.65 -12.46 21.24
C VAL A 388 -9.49 -13.41 22.42
N GLN A 389 -9.70 -12.94 23.65
CA GLN A 389 -9.67 -13.78 24.84
C GLN A 389 -10.83 -14.79 24.85
N GLN A 390 -12.05 -14.34 24.55
CA GLN A 390 -13.23 -15.22 24.54
C GLN A 390 -13.12 -16.33 23.49
N ILE A 391 -12.64 -16.03 22.29
CA ILE A 391 -12.45 -17.04 21.25
C ILE A 391 -11.37 -18.05 21.64
N LYS A 392 -10.28 -17.59 22.28
CA LYS A 392 -9.20 -18.47 22.80
C LYS A 392 -9.70 -19.44 23.85
N GLU A 393 -10.53 -18.98 24.78
CA GLU A 393 -11.10 -19.81 25.84
C GLU A 393 -12.05 -20.87 25.28
N LYS A 394 -12.86 -20.50 24.28
CA LYS A 394 -13.89 -21.37 23.68
C LYS A 394 -13.36 -22.35 22.64
N ASN A 395 -12.20 -22.07 22.03
CA ASN A 395 -11.68 -22.86 20.91
C ASN A 395 -10.25 -23.36 21.21
N ASN A 396 -10.02 -24.66 21.04
CA ASN A 396 -8.68 -25.27 21.10
C ASN A 396 -7.85 -24.97 19.83
N LEU A 397 -7.78 -23.69 19.42
CA LEU A 397 -7.03 -23.27 18.25
C LEU A 397 -5.52 -23.50 18.47
N LYS A 398 -4.82 -23.77 17.39
CA LYS A 398 -3.36 -23.93 17.40
C LYS A 398 -2.69 -22.57 17.57
N ALA A 399 -1.49 -22.57 18.17
CA ALA A 399 -0.65 -21.39 18.38
C ALA A 399 -0.50 -20.48 17.14
N SER A 400 -0.51 -21.06 15.94
CA SER A 400 -0.36 -20.36 14.66
C SER A 400 -1.64 -19.66 14.19
N GLU A 401 -2.82 -20.19 14.55
CA GLU A 401 -4.14 -19.65 14.19
C GLU A 401 -4.44 -18.37 14.99
N PHE A 402 -3.84 -18.26 16.19
CA PHE A 402 -3.95 -17.09 17.06
C PHE A 402 -3.17 -15.85 16.61
N ASN A 403 -2.41 -15.91 15.52
CA ASN A 403 -1.56 -14.79 15.05
C ASN A 403 -2.16 -14.01 13.87
N GLU A 404 -3.37 -14.35 13.40
CA GLU A 404 -4.02 -13.67 12.28
C GLU A 404 -5.26 -12.92 12.78
N LEU A 405 -5.23 -11.59 12.70
CA LEU A 405 -6.31 -10.73 13.23
C LEU A 405 -7.66 -11.00 12.54
N ALA A 406 -7.65 -11.19 11.21
CA ALA A 406 -8.84 -11.49 10.42
C ALA A 406 -9.60 -12.74 10.91
N ASN A 407 -8.93 -13.72 11.52
CA ASN A 407 -9.60 -14.89 12.08
C ASN A 407 -10.55 -14.52 13.21
N TYR A 408 -10.19 -13.54 14.04
CA TYR A 408 -11.04 -13.11 15.15
C TYR A 408 -12.25 -12.32 14.67
N PHE A 409 -12.13 -11.57 13.57
CA PHE A 409 -13.28 -10.99 12.88
C PHE A 409 -14.22 -12.09 12.37
N ILE A 410 -13.71 -13.06 11.63
CA ILE A 410 -14.51 -14.16 11.07
C ILE A 410 -15.18 -14.99 12.17
N LEU A 411 -14.44 -15.42 13.18
CA LEU A 411 -14.98 -16.24 14.27
C LEU A 411 -15.97 -15.46 15.14
N SER A 412 -15.73 -14.17 15.38
CA SER A 412 -16.68 -13.34 16.13
C SER A 412 -17.96 -13.04 15.36
N ALA A 413 -17.91 -12.98 14.02
CA ALA A 413 -19.12 -12.92 13.20
C ALA A 413 -20.03 -14.11 13.52
N PHE A 414 -19.49 -15.33 13.49
CA PHE A 414 -20.24 -16.55 13.80
C PHE A 414 -20.68 -16.67 15.26
N GLU A 415 -19.90 -16.14 16.20
CA GLU A 415 -20.21 -16.22 17.63
C GLU A 415 -21.33 -15.26 18.04
N TYR A 416 -21.32 -14.04 17.50
CA TYR A 416 -22.15 -12.94 18.02
C TYR A 416 -23.23 -12.45 17.06
N TYR A 417 -23.15 -12.74 15.76
CA TYR A 417 -24.00 -12.12 14.74
C TYR A 417 -24.77 -13.14 13.88
N ILE A 418 -24.12 -14.24 13.47
CA ILE A 418 -24.74 -15.27 12.62
C ILE A 418 -25.45 -16.32 13.48
N ARG A 419 -26.74 -16.09 13.75
CA ARG A 419 -27.55 -16.78 14.77
C ARG A 419 -28.56 -17.76 14.18
N GLN A 420 -29.06 -17.49 12.98
CA GLN A 420 -30.16 -18.22 12.36
C GLN A 420 -30.03 -18.30 10.83
N SER A 421 -30.85 -19.14 10.21
CA SER A 421 -30.93 -19.19 8.74
C SER A 421 -31.38 -17.83 8.20
N GLY A 422 -30.81 -17.42 7.06
CA GLY A 422 -30.93 -16.05 6.55
C GLY A 422 -29.89 -15.06 7.10
N ASP A 423 -29.16 -15.39 8.17
CA ASP A 423 -27.94 -14.64 8.53
C ASP A 423 -26.75 -15.12 7.66
N ALA A 424 -25.86 -14.19 7.33
CA ALA A 424 -24.75 -14.46 6.42
C ALA A 424 -23.46 -13.71 6.81
N LEU A 425 -22.31 -14.32 6.52
CA LEU A 425 -21.02 -13.65 6.54
C LEU A 425 -20.46 -13.61 5.12
N ILE A 426 -20.22 -12.42 4.59
CA ILE A 426 -19.53 -12.19 3.32
C ILE A 426 -18.25 -11.45 3.64
N VAL A 427 -17.11 -12.11 3.46
CA VAL A 427 -15.84 -11.60 4.00
C VAL A 427 -14.72 -11.66 2.98
N PHE A 428 -14.02 -10.55 2.82
CA PHE A 428 -12.72 -10.52 2.17
C PHE A 428 -11.67 -11.05 3.15
N SER A 429 -10.89 -12.05 2.75
CA SER A 429 -9.77 -12.55 3.56
C SER A 429 -8.82 -13.44 2.77
N PRO A 430 -7.52 -13.48 3.12
CA PRO A 430 -6.64 -14.57 2.71
C PRO A 430 -7.23 -15.93 3.07
N VAL A 431 -7.12 -16.90 2.17
CA VAL A 431 -7.77 -18.22 2.30
C VAL A 431 -7.27 -19.08 3.47
N LYS A 432 -6.28 -18.61 4.23
CA LYS A 432 -5.59 -19.36 5.28
C LYS A 432 -6.55 -19.92 6.34
N TYR A 433 -7.55 -19.13 6.74
CA TYR A 433 -8.51 -19.47 7.79
C TYR A 433 -9.30 -20.74 7.53
N PHE A 434 -9.74 -20.97 6.29
CA PHE A 434 -10.45 -22.21 5.94
C PHE A 434 -9.54 -23.26 5.31
N LYS A 435 -8.50 -22.84 4.57
CA LYS A 435 -7.67 -23.74 3.76
C LYS A 435 -6.81 -24.66 4.62
N TRP A 436 -6.18 -24.17 5.68
CA TRP A 436 -5.27 -25.00 6.48
C TRP A 436 -5.53 -24.93 7.98
N GLN A 437 -6.14 -23.84 8.45
CA GLN A 437 -6.52 -23.65 9.84
C GLN A 437 -7.86 -24.31 10.17
N ASN A 438 -8.69 -24.61 9.15
CA ASN A 438 -10.01 -25.22 9.32
C ASN A 438 -10.90 -24.46 10.33
N ALA A 439 -10.76 -23.14 10.41
CA ALA A 439 -11.47 -22.28 11.38
C ALA A 439 -12.97 -22.19 11.09
N VAL A 440 -13.42 -22.55 9.88
CA VAL A 440 -14.82 -22.43 9.45
C VAL A 440 -15.33 -23.74 8.86
N LYS A 441 -16.54 -24.12 9.30
CA LYS A 441 -17.29 -25.33 8.90
C LYS A 441 -18.76 -24.97 8.64
N ARG A 442 -18.97 -24.15 7.61
CA ARG A 442 -20.25 -23.58 7.25
C ARG A 442 -20.52 -23.80 5.76
N LYS A 443 -21.79 -23.83 5.39
CA LYS A 443 -22.23 -23.91 4.01
C LYS A 443 -21.76 -22.67 3.24
N ILE A 444 -21.31 -22.90 2.01
CA ILE A 444 -20.83 -21.84 1.13
C ILE A 444 -21.96 -21.43 0.21
N GLY A 445 -22.27 -20.13 0.14
CA GLY A 445 -23.24 -19.59 -0.80
C GLY A 445 -22.62 -19.11 -2.12
N GLY A 446 -21.31 -18.84 -2.14
CA GLY A 446 -20.57 -18.42 -3.32
C GLY A 446 -19.22 -17.81 -2.95
N GLY A 447 -18.40 -17.48 -3.95
CA GLY A 447 -17.15 -16.80 -3.70
C GLY A 447 -16.37 -16.39 -4.94
N PHE A 448 -15.54 -15.36 -4.74
CA PHE A 448 -14.66 -14.79 -5.75
C PHE A 448 -13.21 -14.73 -5.26
N GLY A 449 -12.27 -14.70 -6.20
CA GLY A 449 -10.85 -14.48 -5.96
C GLY A 449 -10.36 -13.19 -6.60
N PHE A 450 -9.52 -12.44 -5.88
CA PHE A 450 -9.05 -11.12 -6.28
C PHE A 450 -7.55 -10.97 -6.07
N ASN A 451 -6.95 -10.03 -6.80
CA ASN A 451 -5.54 -9.70 -6.69
C ASN A 451 -5.31 -8.61 -5.64
N ARG A 452 -4.60 -8.94 -4.56
CA ARG A 452 -4.32 -8.04 -3.42
C ARG A 452 -3.56 -6.77 -3.82
N LYS A 453 -2.90 -6.74 -4.99
CA LYS A 453 -2.15 -5.56 -5.47
C LYS A 453 -2.99 -4.29 -5.55
N HIS A 454 -4.30 -4.43 -5.78
CA HIS A 454 -5.23 -3.31 -5.93
C HIS A 454 -5.80 -2.78 -4.60
N PHE A 455 -5.49 -3.45 -3.49
CA PHE A 455 -5.90 -3.05 -2.15
C PHE A 455 -4.82 -2.21 -1.45
N HIS A 456 -4.03 -1.44 -2.21
CA HIS A 456 -2.84 -0.73 -1.70
C HIS A 456 -1.78 -1.63 -1.02
N ALA A 457 -1.74 -2.91 -1.38
CA ALA A 457 -0.84 -3.90 -0.79
C ALA A 457 0.04 -4.61 -1.83
N GLY A 458 0.93 -5.49 -1.35
CA GLY A 458 1.70 -6.37 -2.24
C GLY A 458 0.82 -7.42 -2.91
N GLN A 459 1.18 -7.82 -4.14
CA GLN A 459 0.49 -8.84 -4.91
C GLN A 459 0.37 -10.16 -4.12
N ASP A 460 -0.87 -10.62 -3.95
CA ASP A 460 -1.24 -11.89 -3.31
C ASP A 460 -2.70 -12.24 -3.68
N PHE A 461 -3.19 -13.39 -3.25
CA PHE A 461 -4.57 -13.82 -3.43
C PHE A 461 -5.45 -13.47 -2.23
N VAL A 462 -6.54 -12.73 -2.46
CA VAL A 462 -7.61 -12.47 -1.47
C VAL A 462 -8.90 -13.09 -1.99
N SER A 463 -9.59 -13.84 -1.15
CA SER A 463 -10.93 -14.35 -1.46
C SER A 463 -12.00 -13.45 -0.88
N CYS A 464 -13.14 -13.32 -1.55
CA CYS A 464 -14.39 -12.86 -0.98
C CYS A 464 -15.36 -14.05 -0.95
N ILE A 465 -15.70 -14.56 0.24
CA ILE A 465 -16.51 -15.77 0.39
C ILE A 465 -17.79 -15.45 1.16
N TRP A 466 -18.92 -15.95 0.66
CA TRP A 466 -20.20 -15.96 1.36
C TRP A 466 -20.38 -17.27 2.13
N TRP A 467 -20.37 -17.17 3.45
CA TRP A 467 -20.69 -18.24 4.40
C TRP A 467 -22.09 -18.06 4.95
N LYS A 468 -22.84 -19.16 4.98
CA LYS A 468 -24.19 -19.20 5.53
C LYS A 468 -24.18 -19.65 7.00
N PHE A 469 -25.31 -19.47 7.67
CA PHE A 469 -25.50 -20.01 9.01
C PHE A 469 -25.40 -21.54 9.06
N GLU A 470 -25.89 -22.26 8.05
CA GLU A 470 -25.91 -23.72 8.07
C GLU A 470 -24.50 -24.30 8.18
N LYS A 471 -24.33 -25.34 8.99
CA LYS A 471 -23.05 -26.06 9.11
C LYS A 471 -22.91 -27.03 7.95
N GLU A 472 -21.72 -27.06 7.35
CA GLU A 472 -21.39 -27.99 6.28
C GLU A 472 -19.90 -28.29 6.32
N GLU A 473 -19.55 -29.56 6.08
CA GLU A 473 -18.17 -29.97 5.88
C GLU A 473 -17.82 -29.90 4.40
N PHE A 474 -16.66 -29.35 4.10
CA PHE A 474 -16.15 -29.21 2.74
C PHE A 474 -14.66 -29.50 2.71
N ASN A 475 -14.18 -30.05 1.59
CA ASN A 475 -12.76 -30.31 1.34
C ASN A 475 -12.13 -29.34 0.34
N GLN A 476 -12.95 -28.61 -0.42
CA GLN A 476 -12.49 -27.62 -1.39
C GLN A 476 -13.56 -26.56 -1.62
N ILE A 477 -13.12 -25.39 -2.09
CA ILE A 477 -13.99 -24.31 -2.56
C ILE A 477 -13.61 -24.00 -4.00
N GLU A 478 -14.59 -23.74 -4.86
CA GLU A 478 -14.38 -23.25 -6.22
C GLU A 478 -14.77 -21.77 -6.29
N VAL A 479 -13.90 -20.94 -6.86
CA VAL A 479 -14.14 -19.50 -7.00
C VAL A 479 -13.76 -19.03 -8.40
N GLU A 480 -14.48 -18.03 -8.89
CA GLU A 480 -14.09 -17.27 -10.07
C GLU A 480 -13.08 -16.20 -9.68
N VAL A 481 -11.97 -16.10 -10.41
CA VAL A 481 -10.87 -15.20 -10.12
C VAL A 481 -10.87 -14.05 -11.12
N PHE A 482 -10.71 -12.84 -10.59
CA PHE A 482 -10.69 -11.62 -11.37
C PHE A 482 -9.48 -10.71 -11.04
N ASP A 483 -9.00 -9.99 -12.04
CA ASP A 483 -8.02 -8.89 -11.90
C ASP A 483 -8.66 -7.56 -12.38
N ILE A 484 -7.99 -6.43 -12.16
CA ILE A 484 -8.43 -5.11 -12.64
C ILE A 484 -7.49 -4.65 -13.75
N ASP A 485 -8.08 -4.22 -14.88
CA ASP A 485 -7.39 -3.42 -15.89
C ASP A 485 -7.22 -2.00 -15.36
N THR A 486 -6.00 -1.60 -15.02
CA THR A 486 -5.73 -0.28 -14.45
C THR A 486 -5.92 0.87 -15.44
N ILE A 487 -6.02 0.59 -16.74
CA ILE A 487 -6.24 1.62 -17.77
C ILE A 487 -7.74 1.85 -17.97
N ALA A 488 -8.51 0.76 -18.09
CA ALA A 488 -9.97 0.85 -18.27
C ALA A 488 -10.73 1.02 -16.95
N ASP A 489 -10.11 0.73 -15.80
CA ASP A 489 -10.75 0.59 -14.48
C ASP A 489 -11.87 -0.48 -14.49
N GLU A 490 -11.63 -1.56 -15.22
CA GLU A 490 -12.59 -2.63 -15.46
C GLU A 490 -12.13 -3.99 -14.92
N LEU A 491 -13.10 -4.85 -14.64
CA LEU A 491 -12.88 -6.21 -14.16
C LEU A 491 -12.54 -7.16 -15.30
N ILE A 492 -11.45 -7.89 -15.16
CA ILE A 492 -11.03 -8.95 -16.08
C ILE A 492 -11.22 -10.31 -15.41
N PHE A 493 -12.02 -11.19 -16.03
CA PHE A 493 -12.06 -12.60 -15.63
C PHE A 493 -10.75 -13.30 -16.00
N ILE A 494 -10.15 -14.00 -15.04
CA ILE A 494 -8.88 -14.71 -15.23
C ILE A 494 -9.13 -16.20 -15.42
N ASN A 495 -9.73 -16.86 -14.43
CA ASN A 495 -10.02 -18.30 -14.47
C ASN A 495 -10.94 -18.73 -13.30
N LYS A 496 -11.31 -20.01 -13.28
CA LYS A 496 -11.88 -20.69 -12.12
C LYS A 496 -10.80 -21.43 -11.35
N VAL A 497 -10.75 -21.26 -10.04
CA VAL A 497 -9.74 -21.88 -9.17
C VAL A 497 -10.40 -22.75 -8.12
N LYS A 498 -9.89 -23.98 -7.98
CA LYS A 498 -10.24 -24.91 -6.89
C LYS A 498 -9.23 -24.80 -5.76
N ILE A 499 -9.69 -24.38 -4.59
CA ILE A 499 -8.89 -24.18 -3.38
C ILE A 499 -9.18 -25.34 -2.43
N LYS A 500 -8.25 -26.29 -2.38
CA LYS A 500 -8.37 -27.48 -1.52
C LYS A 500 -7.86 -27.21 -0.10
N LYS A 501 -8.53 -27.79 0.90
CA LYS A 501 -7.99 -27.88 2.26
C LYS A 501 -6.67 -28.64 2.26
N VAL A 502 -5.76 -28.22 3.12
CA VAL A 502 -4.45 -28.84 3.31
C VAL A 502 -4.28 -29.21 4.78
N TYR A 503 -3.86 -30.45 5.00
CA TYR A 503 -3.73 -31.04 6.33
C TYR A 503 -2.27 -31.24 6.75
N ALA A 504 -1.33 -31.02 5.83
CA ALA A 504 0.11 -31.12 6.05
C ALA A 504 0.86 -30.01 5.29
N LEU A 505 1.94 -29.52 5.86
CA LEU A 505 2.83 -28.56 5.20
C LEU A 505 3.58 -29.23 4.05
N LEU A 506 3.89 -28.48 2.99
CA LEU A 506 4.70 -28.99 1.88
C LEU A 506 6.08 -29.46 2.38
N SER A 507 6.66 -28.71 3.33
CA SER A 507 7.91 -29.06 3.98
C SER A 507 7.84 -30.43 4.66
N GLN A 508 6.73 -30.76 5.35
CA GLN A 508 6.55 -32.06 6.01
C GLN A 508 6.54 -33.21 4.99
N SER A 509 5.94 -33.01 3.83
CA SER A 509 5.88 -34.01 2.75
C SER A 509 7.26 -34.26 2.14
N ILE A 510 8.02 -33.20 1.87
CA ILE A 510 9.37 -33.29 1.28
C ILE A 510 10.36 -33.93 2.26
N TYR A 511 10.28 -33.61 3.55
CA TYR A 511 11.17 -34.22 4.55
C TYR A 511 10.82 -35.69 4.86
N LYS A 512 9.56 -36.13 4.66
CA LYS A 512 9.18 -37.55 4.79
C LYS A 512 9.82 -38.43 3.70
N TYR A 513 9.95 -37.92 2.47
CA TYR A 513 10.57 -38.65 1.36
C TYR A 513 12.04 -39.01 1.63
N LYS A 514 12.76 -38.20 2.42
CA LYS A 514 14.15 -38.48 2.82
C LYS A 514 14.30 -39.66 3.79
N LYS A 515 13.25 -40.01 4.55
CA LYS A 515 13.32 -41.08 5.55
C LYS A 515 13.28 -42.50 4.95
N ALA A 516 12.88 -42.64 3.69
CA ALA A 516 12.67 -43.94 3.04
C ALA A 516 13.88 -44.44 2.22
N ASP A 517 14.91 -43.61 2.04
CA ASP A 517 16.11 -43.93 1.26
C ASP A 517 17.35 -43.92 2.20
N PRO A 518 17.83 -45.08 2.65
CA PRO A 518 18.93 -45.19 3.64
C PRO A 518 20.29 -44.71 3.10
N GLN A 519 20.42 -44.39 1.82
CA GLN A 519 21.67 -43.84 1.24
C GLN A 519 21.76 -42.32 1.33
N LYS A 520 20.72 -41.61 1.79
CA LYS A 520 20.69 -40.14 1.82
C LYS A 520 20.69 -39.60 3.23
N VAL A 521 21.82 -38.96 3.55
CA VAL A 521 22.12 -37.99 4.62
C VAL A 521 21.10 -37.96 5.76
N GLU A 522 21.51 -38.45 6.94
CA GLU A 522 20.67 -38.52 8.14
C GLU A 522 19.84 -37.24 8.38
N PRO A 523 18.61 -37.35 8.93
CA PRO A 523 17.71 -36.21 9.16
C PRO A 523 18.33 -35.01 9.90
N ASP A 524 19.42 -35.25 10.62
CA ASP A 524 20.16 -34.31 11.46
C ASP A 524 21.20 -33.48 10.65
N LEU A 525 21.32 -33.77 9.35
CA LEU A 525 22.30 -33.20 8.41
C LEU A 525 21.64 -32.32 7.33
N GLY A 526 20.46 -31.76 7.60
CA GLY A 526 19.76 -30.87 6.69
C GLY A 526 20.52 -29.56 6.44
N LEU A 527 20.52 -29.09 5.18
CA LEU A 527 21.01 -27.74 4.85
C LEU A 527 19.92 -26.71 5.15
N ALA A 528 20.28 -25.63 5.84
CA ALA A 528 19.43 -24.47 6.07
C ALA A 528 20.05 -23.22 5.45
N CYS A 529 19.33 -22.56 4.56
CA CYS A 529 19.71 -21.29 3.96
C CYS A 529 18.71 -20.17 4.32
N ASP A 530 19.20 -18.94 4.36
CA ASP A 530 18.36 -17.74 4.40
C ASP A 530 17.82 -17.42 2.99
N TYR A 531 16.81 -16.54 2.89
CA TYR A 531 16.18 -16.15 1.62
C TYR A 531 17.15 -15.59 0.56
N ASN A 532 18.36 -15.21 0.96
CA ASN A 532 19.43 -14.72 0.09
C ASN A 532 20.32 -15.85 -0.48
N GLY A 533 20.00 -17.12 -0.19
CA GLY A 533 20.76 -18.29 -0.63
C GLY A 533 22.04 -18.57 0.15
N LEU A 534 22.38 -17.76 1.15
CA LEU A 534 23.49 -18.03 2.05
C LEU A 534 23.04 -19.00 3.13
N PHE A 535 23.96 -19.84 3.62
CA PHE A 535 23.70 -20.68 4.77
C PHE A 535 23.30 -19.82 5.97
N THR A 536 22.22 -20.23 6.65
CA THR A 536 21.74 -19.48 7.81
C THR A 536 22.77 -19.57 8.94
N LYS A 537 23.11 -18.43 9.52
CA LYS A 537 23.95 -18.38 10.74
C LYS A 537 23.14 -18.50 12.02
N LYS A 538 21.81 -18.61 11.90
CA LYS A 538 20.91 -18.76 13.04
C LYS A 538 21.17 -20.11 13.71
N SER A 539 21.02 -20.18 15.02
CA SER A 539 21.07 -21.40 15.83
C SER A 539 19.79 -21.51 16.66
N GLY A 540 19.26 -22.72 16.87
CA GLY A 540 18.06 -22.94 17.68
C GLY A 540 17.22 -24.16 17.31
N LYS A 541 16.22 -24.48 18.16
CA LYS A 541 15.36 -25.69 18.10
C LYS A 541 14.59 -25.89 16.78
N SER A 542 14.46 -24.86 15.93
CA SER A 542 13.75 -24.93 14.65
C SER A 542 14.65 -25.26 13.45
N LEU A 543 15.97 -25.41 13.66
CA LEU A 543 16.92 -25.79 12.62
C LEU A 543 17.21 -27.29 12.73
N ARG A 544 16.81 -28.05 11.72
CA ARG A 544 17.19 -29.46 11.60
C ARG A 544 18.63 -29.55 11.08
N GLY A 545 19.59 -29.41 11.99
CA GLY A 545 21.02 -29.60 11.74
C GLY A 545 21.87 -28.32 11.77
N ILE A 546 23.14 -28.49 12.11
CA ILE A 546 24.19 -27.46 11.91
C ILE A 546 24.37 -27.31 10.39
N PRO A 547 24.32 -26.09 9.81
CA PRO A 547 24.58 -25.92 8.40
C PRO A 547 25.98 -26.42 8.06
N ARG A 548 26.08 -27.50 7.29
CA ARG A 548 27.35 -27.91 6.69
C ARG A 548 27.47 -27.25 5.33
N ASN A 549 28.57 -26.55 5.11
CA ASN A 549 28.88 -26.00 3.80
C ASN A 549 29.17 -27.17 2.84
N LEU A 550 28.18 -27.53 2.00
CA LEU A 550 28.42 -28.44 0.87
C LEU A 550 28.95 -27.60 -0.28
N ASP A 551 30.22 -27.18 -0.16
CA ASP A 551 30.99 -26.59 -1.26
C ASP A 551 31.36 -27.69 -2.28
N ASP A 552 30.33 -28.27 -2.90
CA ASP A 552 30.46 -29.16 -4.04
C ASP A 552 30.12 -28.34 -5.29
N SER A 553 31.07 -28.32 -6.24
CA SER A 553 30.95 -27.62 -7.52
C SER A 553 29.81 -28.15 -8.40
N ASN A 554 29.28 -29.34 -8.09
CA ASN A 554 28.13 -29.93 -8.79
C ASN A 554 26.78 -29.32 -8.36
N PHE A 555 26.69 -28.60 -7.23
CA PHE A 555 25.45 -27.92 -6.83
C PHE A 555 25.41 -26.48 -7.36
N ILE A 556 24.50 -26.25 -8.32
CA ILE A 556 24.27 -24.95 -8.98
C ILE A 556 23.23 -24.06 -8.26
N GLY A 557 22.55 -24.57 -7.23
CA GLY A 557 21.57 -23.80 -6.46
C GLY A 557 20.83 -24.66 -5.41
N TYR A 558 20.07 -24.00 -4.53
CA TYR A 558 19.28 -24.68 -3.49
C TYR A 558 17.79 -24.33 -3.61
N ILE A 559 16.93 -25.33 -3.38
CA ILE A 559 15.49 -25.14 -3.24
C ILE A 559 15.15 -25.16 -1.77
N GLN A 560 14.66 -24.03 -1.25
CA GLN A 560 14.16 -23.93 0.10
C GLN A 560 12.65 -24.16 0.11
N THR A 561 12.17 -24.90 1.11
CA THR A 561 10.73 -24.96 1.39
C THR A 561 10.43 -24.03 2.56
N THR A 562 9.41 -23.20 2.42
CA THR A 562 8.87 -22.39 3.53
C THR A 562 7.37 -22.66 3.63
N SER A 563 6.94 -23.33 4.71
CA SER A 563 5.53 -23.70 4.91
C SER A 563 4.91 -24.48 3.73
N PHE A 564 4.20 -23.79 2.84
CA PHE A 564 3.49 -24.35 1.67
C PHE A 564 4.13 -23.96 0.33
N SER A 565 5.21 -23.19 0.32
CA SER A 565 5.87 -22.67 -0.89
C SER A 565 7.26 -23.26 -1.11
N LEU A 566 7.66 -23.32 -2.38
CA LEU A 566 9.03 -23.53 -2.82
C LEU A 566 9.64 -22.17 -3.17
N HIS A 567 10.84 -21.91 -2.68
CA HIS A 567 11.64 -20.76 -3.07
C HIS A 567 12.95 -21.23 -3.69
N PHE A 568 13.28 -20.64 -4.84
CA PHE A 568 14.59 -20.81 -5.45
C PHE A 568 15.54 -19.79 -4.84
N ALA A 569 16.57 -20.28 -4.16
CA ALA A 569 17.66 -19.43 -3.72
C ALA A 569 18.81 -19.60 -4.71
N LEU A 570 19.00 -18.59 -5.57
CA LEU A 570 20.14 -18.54 -6.48
C LEU A 570 21.43 -18.48 -5.64
N LYS A 571 22.39 -19.38 -5.94
CA LYS A 571 23.74 -19.28 -5.39
C LYS A 571 24.32 -17.97 -5.94
N ARG A 572 24.47 -16.95 -5.09
CA ARG A 572 25.30 -15.79 -5.46
C ARG A 572 26.70 -16.36 -5.65
N PHE A 573 27.22 -16.32 -6.88
CA PHE A 573 28.65 -16.53 -7.09
C PHE A 573 29.37 -15.55 -6.16
N VAL A 574 30.09 -16.08 -5.18
CA VAL A 574 31.09 -15.31 -4.47
C VAL A 574 32.15 -15.06 -5.54
N THR A 575 32.09 -13.89 -6.17
CA THR A 575 33.24 -13.37 -6.90
C THR A 575 34.36 -13.24 -5.89
N SER A 576 35.38 -14.09 -6.06
CA SER A 576 36.69 -13.96 -5.43
C SER A 576 37.30 -12.60 -5.66
#